data_AF-A0A7C3WM82-F1
#
_entry.id   AF-A0A7C3WM82-F1
#
_cell.length_a   1.000
_cell.length_b   1.000
_cell.length_c   1.000
_cell.angle_alpha   90.00
_cell.angle_beta   90.00
_cell.angle_gamma   90.00
#
_symmetry.space_group_name_H-M   'P 1'
#
loop_
_entity.id
_entity.type
_entity.pdbx_description
1 polymer ?
#
loop_
_entity_poly.entity_id
_entity_poly.type
_entity_poly.pdbx_seq_one_letter_code
_entity_poly.pdbx_strand_id
1 'polypeptide(L)'
;MNSLQVIRPYRVCRVSKARIDGKNIILEGDDYNKVKYVLINGVETTKISLQGNRLYVELPKGLTLKDIKSIFPIAETATLSGDTLLSMSAGPDIRPLSGLARLIQLFVKVLFTNQGSSRFNPEIGGNMARILERGKSLNRYQEVLPDVLTAISKTEKDIKNMQKSMTLPDEETLISATAGDIIPDPHTGSVSVSIILKTPAGSGKIPLLF
;
A
#
# COMPACT_ATOMS: atom_id res chain seq x y z
N MET A 1 -6.35 -8.23 -23.68
CA MET A 1 -5.89 -6.85 -23.39
C MET A 1 -5.22 -6.86 -22.03
N ASN A 2 -3.91 -6.65 -21.96
CA ASN A 2 -3.18 -6.60 -20.69
C ASN A 2 -3.46 -5.26 -20.02
N SER A 3 -4.27 -5.26 -18.95
CA SER A 3 -4.45 -4.09 -18.09
C SER A 3 -3.13 -3.80 -17.38
N LEU A 4 -2.46 -2.71 -17.78
CA LEU A 4 -1.22 -2.28 -17.15
C LEU A 4 -1.56 -1.65 -15.79
N GLN A 5 -1.18 -2.32 -14.70
CA GLN A 5 -1.34 -1.80 -13.34
C GLN A 5 -0.13 -0.92 -13.01
N VAL A 6 -0.37 0.34 -12.67
CA VAL A 6 0.66 1.29 -12.24
C VAL A 6 0.48 1.51 -10.74
N ILE A 7 1.55 1.31 -9.96
CA ILE A 7 1.58 1.69 -8.56
C ILE A 7 1.96 3.15 -8.47
N ARG A 8 1.06 3.97 -7.92
CA ARG A 8 1.36 5.36 -7.60
C ARG A 8 1.57 5.48 -6.09
N PRO A 9 2.69 6.07 -5.63
CA PRO A 9 2.86 6.36 -4.22
C PRO A 9 1.93 7.52 -3.85
N TYR A 10 1.05 7.27 -2.88
CA TYR A 10 0.20 8.30 -2.31
C TYR A 10 0.55 8.52 -0.86
N ARG A 11 0.60 9.76 -0.39
CA ARG A 11 0.72 10.07 1.03
C ARG A 11 -0.67 10.11 1.65
N VAL A 12 -0.86 9.43 2.77
CA VAL A 12 -2.03 9.62 3.64
C VAL A 12 -1.80 10.89 4.45
N CYS A 13 -2.58 11.94 4.20
CA CYS A 13 -2.50 13.17 4.96
C CYS A 13 -3.13 12.98 6.34
N ARG A 14 -2.54 13.59 7.36
CA ARG A 14 -3.06 13.54 8.73
C ARG A 14 -4.31 14.40 8.86
N VAL A 15 -5.28 13.89 9.61
CA VAL A 15 -6.49 14.61 10.01
C VAL A 15 -6.37 14.88 11.50
N SER A 16 -6.24 16.15 11.88
CA SER A 16 -6.20 16.55 13.29
C SER A 16 -7.62 16.72 13.84
N LYS A 17 -8.56 17.14 13.01
CA LYS A 17 -9.95 17.33 13.38
C LYS A 17 -10.87 17.05 12.20
N ALA A 18 -11.97 16.37 12.47
CA ALA A 18 -13.07 16.20 11.54
C ALA A 18 -14.34 16.73 12.18
N ARG A 19 -15.12 17.51 11.43
CA ARG A 19 -16.45 17.96 11.82
C ARG A 19 -17.41 17.76 10.65
N ILE A 20 -18.69 17.65 10.95
CA ILE A 20 -19.73 17.45 9.94
C ILE A 20 -20.49 18.75 9.75
N ASP A 21 -20.77 19.08 8.50
CA ASP A 21 -21.60 20.22 8.11
C ASP A 21 -22.53 19.82 6.96
N GLY A 22 -23.76 19.46 7.32
CA GLY A 22 -24.76 18.93 6.40
C GLY A 22 -24.31 17.62 5.74
N LYS A 23 -24.12 17.65 4.41
CA LYS A 23 -23.65 16.51 3.60
C LYS A 23 -22.13 16.45 3.46
N ASN A 24 -21.42 17.42 4.03
CA ASN A 24 -19.98 17.51 3.94
C ASN A 24 -19.33 17.11 5.26
N ILE A 25 -18.17 16.49 5.16
CA ILE A 25 -17.21 16.36 6.24
C ILE A 25 -16.14 17.42 6.02
N ILE A 26 -15.88 18.22 7.04
CA ILE A 26 -14.83 19.23 7.04
C ILE A 26 -13.66 18.67 7.82
N LEU A 27 -12.54 18.51 7.14
CA LEU A 27 -11.29 18.02 7.68
C LEU A 27 -10.32 19.19 7.88
N GLU A 28 -9.70 19.24 9.04
CA GLU A 28 -8.58 20.11 9.39
C GLU A 28 -7.38 19.22 9.73
N GLY A 29 -6.17 19.65 9.36
CA GLY A 29 -4.95 18.90 9.59
C GLY A 29 -3.80 19.38 8.73
N ASP A 30 -3.16 18.42 8.05
CA ASP A 30 -2.05 18.66 7.13
C ASP A 30 -2.40 19.64 6.00
N ASP A 31 -1.38 20.07 5.25
CA ASP A 31 -1.58 20.74 3.97
C ASP A 31 -2.30 19.82 2.97
N TYR A 32 -3.56 20.16 2.68
CA TYR A 32 -4.44 19.43 1.77
C TYR A 32 -4.38 19.91 0.30
N ASN A 33 -3.51 20.85 -0.05
CA ASN A 33 -3.38 21.38 -1.43
C ASN A 33 -3.11 20.30 -2.49
N LYS A 34 -2.53 19.16 -2.08
CA LYS A 34 -2.19 18.04 -2.98
C LYS A 34 -3.13 16.85 -2.86
N VAL A 35 -4.18 16.94 -2.05
CA VAL A 35 -5.17 15.86 -1.91
C VAL A 35 -5.93 15.70 -3.23
N LYS A 36 -6.01 14.46 -3.72
CA LYS A 36 -6.70 14.10 -4.96
C LYS A 36 -8.07 13.50 -4.70
N TYR A 37 -8.16 12.70 -3.63
CA TYR A 37 -9.38 12.02 -3.21
C TYR A 37 -9.30 11.72 -1.72
N VAL A 38 -10.43 11.31 -1.16
CA VAL A 38 -10.53 10.88 0.24
C VAL A 38 -11.16 9.49 0.26
N LEU A 39 -10.59 8.58 1.05
CA LEU A 39 -11.19 7.29 1.34
C LEU A 39 -12.03 7.40 2.60
N ILE A 40 -13.34 7.23 2.49
CA ILE A 40 -14.26 7.16 3.63
C ILE A 40 -14.69 5.69 3.77
N ASN A 41 -14.27 5.03 4.84
CA ASN A 41 -14.46 3.58 5.02
C ASN A 41 -13.95 2.74 3.83
N GLY A 42 -12.87 3.19 3.18
CA GLY A 42 -12.33 2.56 1.97
C GLY A 42 -13.09 2.88 0.68
N VAL A 43 -14.19 3.64 0.74
CA VAL A 43 -14.90 4.14 -0.44
C VAL A 43 -14.27 5.46 -0.87
N GLU A 44 -13.80 5.52 -2.12
CA GLU A 44 -13.22 6.72 -2.71
C GLU A 44 -14.29 7.79 -2.99
N THR A 45 -13.99 9.03 -2.61
CA THR A 45 -14.70 10.21 -3.07
C THR A 45 -13.72 11.26 -3.62
N THR A 46 -13.99 11.71 -4.83
CA THR A 46 -13.28 12.81 -5.51
C THR A 46 -14.03 14.14 -5.38
N LYS A 47 -15.20 14.13 -4.75
CA LYS A 47 -16.01 15.31 -4.51
C LYS A 47 -15.49 16.06 -3.30
N ILE A 48 -14.38 16.74 -3.51
CA ILE A 48 -13.67 17.49 -2.49
C ILE A 48 -13.50 18.94 -2.90
N SER A 49 -13.50 19.84 -1.92
CA SER A 49 -13.15 21.24 -2.13
C SER A 49 -12.27 21.76 -0.99
N LEU A 50 -11.30 22.60 -1.32
CA LEU A 50 -10.39 23.20 -0.35
C LEU A 50 -10.78 24.66 -0.15
N GLN A 51 -11.03 25.07 1.09
CA GLN A 51 -11.29 26.46 1.45
C GLN A 51 -10.37 26.87 2.60
N GLY A 52 -9.33 27.63 2.29
CA GLY A 52 -8.23 27.87 3.23
C GLY A 52 -7.52 26.56 3.57
N ASN A 53 -7.38 26.26 4.87
CA ASN A 53 -6.79 25.00 5.33
C ASN A 53 -7.83 23.91 5.69
N ARG A 54 -9.05 24.02 5.16
CA ARG A 54 -10.15 23.09 5.43
C ARG A 54 -10.51 22.33 4.17
N LEU A 55 -10.43 21.01 4.24
CA LEU A 55 -10.86 20.13 3.17
C LEU A 55 -12.31 19.71 3.41
N TYR A 56 -13.21 20.12 2.53
CA TYR A 56 -14.61 19.74 2.52
C TYR A 56 -14.75 18.52 1.63
N VAL A 57 -15.44 17.50 2.13
CA VAL A 57 -15.55 16.19 1.49
C VAL A 57 -17.02 15.82 1.47
N GLU A 58 -17.61 15.65 0.27
CA GLU A 58 -18.99 15.19 0.15
C GLU A 58 -19.07 13.70 0.53
N LEU A 59 -20.02 13.35 1.40
CA LEU A 59 -20.29 11.96 1.77
C LEU A 59 -20.75 11.14 0.56
N PRO A 60 -20.18 9.95 0.32
CA PRO A 60 -20.66 9.06 -0.71
C PRO A 60 -22.12 8.67 -0.47
N LYS A 61 -22.88 8.45 -1.54
CA LYS A 61 -24.30 8.08 -1.43
C LYS A 61 -24.46 6.79 -0.62
N GLY A 62 -25.40 6.80 0.32
CA GLY A 62 -25.72 5.63 1.16
C GLY A 62 -24.88 5.50 2.42
N LEU A 63 -23.82 6.31 2.59
CA LEU A 63 -23.12 6.43 3.86
C LEU A 63 -23.80 7.48 4.74
N THR A 64 -24.13 7.10 5.97
CA THR A 64 -24.58 8.04 6.99
C THR A 64 -23.44 8.38 7.93
N LEU A 65 -23.63 9.43 8.73
CA LEU A 65 -22.62 9.92 9.67
C LEU A 65 -22.21 8.88 10.71
N LYS A 66 -23.15 8.04 11.12
CA LYS A 66 -22.92 6.98 12.11
C LYS A 66 -22.08 5.83 11.56
N ASP A 67 -21.98 5.74 10.24
CA ASP A 67 -21.28 4.65 9.57
C ASP A 67 -19.79 4.95 9.39
N ILE A 68 -19.35 6.22 9.56
CA ILE A 68 -17.98 6.63 9.31
C ILE A 68 -17.05 6.08 10.41
N LYS A 69 -16.18 5.14 10.03
CA LYS A 69 -15.16 4.52 10.87
C LYS A 69 -13.75 5.03 10.54
N SER A 70 -13.50 5.35 9.27
CA SER A 70 -12.20 5.82 8.82
C SER A 70 -12.31 6.87 7.72
N ILE A 71 -11.38 7.84 7.75
CA ILE A 71 -11.26 8.90 6.76
C ILE A 71 -9.78 9.07 6.46
N PHE A 72 -9.39 8.90 5.20
CA PHE A 72 -8.01 9.06 4.76
C PHE A 72 -7.95 10.01 3.57
N PRO A 73 -7.54 11.27 3.76
CA PRO A 73 -7.24 12.16 2.64
C PRO A 73 -5.96 11.70 1.96
N ILE A 74 -6.03 11.49 0.65
CA ILE A 74 -4.95 10.89 -0.12
C ILE A 74 -4.35 11.94 -1.05
N ALA A 75 -3.08 12.27 -0.82
CA ALA A 75 -2.31 13.19 -1.65
C ALA A 75 -1.33 12.44 -2.56
N GLU A 76 -1.18 12.90 -3.79
CA GLU A 76 -0.17 12.36 -4.70
C GLU A 76 1.22 12.84 -4.26
N THR A 77 2.18 11.93 -4.15
CA THR A 77 3.57 12.25 -3.80
C THR A 77 4.53 11.62 -4.81
N ALA A 78 5.69 12.23 -5.02
CA ALA A 78 6.77 11.62 -5.82
C ALA A 78 7.73 10.81 -4.95
N THR A 79 7.69 11.00 -3.62
CA THR A 79 8.60 10.38 -2.66
C THR A 79 7.86 9.42 -1.75
N LEU A 80 8.47 8.24 -1.55
CA LEU A 80 8.01 7.22 -0.62
C LEU A 80 8.42 7.63 0.81
N SER A 81 7.46 7.64 1.72
CA SER A 81 7.65 7.89 3.17
C SER A 81 6.87 6.86 3.99
N GLY A 82 7.07 6.85 5.32
CA GLY A 82 6.36 5.94 6.23
C GLY A 82 4.82 6.03 6.17
N ASP A 83 4.28 7.16 5.70
CA ASP A 83 2.85 7.44 5.59
C ASP A 83 2.33 7.19 4.16
N THR A 84 3.01 6.36 3.37
CA THR A 84 2.68 6.11 1.95
C THR A 84 1.72 4.94 1.78
N LEU A 85 0.55 5.19 1.19
CA LEU A 85 -0.38 4.20 0.68
C LEU A 85 0.04 3.79 -0.73
N LEU A 86 0.17 2.48 -0.95
CA LEU A 86 0.34 1.91 -2.29
C LEU A 86 -1.04 1.50 -2.82
N SER A 87 -1.53 2.22 -3.82
CA SER A 87 -2.74 1.84 -4.55
C SER A 87 -2.37 1.32 -5.94
N MET A 88 -2.92 0.16 -6.29
CA MET A 88 -2.80 -0.43 -7.63
C MET A 88 -4.02 0.00 -8.44
N SER A 89 -3.89 1.03 -9.27
CA SER A 89 -4.98 1.50 -10.14
C SER A 89 -4.51 1.69 -11.58
N ALA A 90 -5.45 1.63 -12.52
CA ALA A 90 -5.21 2.05 -13.89
C ALA A 90 -5.42 3.57 -13.95
N GLY A 91 -4.33 4.34 -13.85
CA GLY A 91 -4.39 5.80 -14.00
C GLY A 91 -4.52 6.23 -15.47
N PRO A 92 -5.03 7.45 -15.75
CA PRO A 92 -5.17 7.97 -17.12
C PRO A 92 -3.82 8.23 -17.79
N ASP A 93 -2.78 8.50 -17.00
CA ASP A 93 -1.40 8.67 -17.47
C ASP A 93 -0.57 7.44 -17.11
N ILE A 94 -0.18 6.68 -18.13
CA ILE A 94 0.77 5.58 -18.03
C ILE A 94 2.18 6.18 -18.15
N ARG A 95 2.94 6.15 -17.05
CA ARG A 95 4.36 6.46 -17.06
C ARG A 95 5.16 5.22 -16.68
N PRO A 96 6.32 4.96 -17.30
CA PRO A 96 7.20 3.90 -16.85
C PRO A 96 7.63 4.19 -15.41
N LEU A 97 7.45 3.21 -14.53
CA LEU A 97 7.97 3.28 -13.17
C LEU A 97 9.49 3.07 -13.22
N SER A 98 10.23 3.89 -12.49
CA SER A 98 11.68 3.79 -12.35
C SER A 98 12.11 3.91 -10.89
N GLY A 99 13.33 3.50 -10.62
CA GLY A 99 13.97 3.57 -9.31
C GLY A 99 13.25 2.73 -8.24
N LEU A 100 13.29 3.22 -7.00
CA LEU A 100 12.75 2.50 -5.84
C LEU A 100 11.27 2.13 -5.99
N ALA A 101 10.46 2.95 -6.67
CA ALA A 101 9.06 2.66 -6.91
C ALA A 101 8.86 1.41 -7.78
N ARG A 102 9.71 1.22 -8.80
CA ARG A 102 9.70 0.02 -9.64
C ARG A 102 10.10 -1.21 -8.84
N LEU A 103 11.10 -1.10 -7.96
CA LEU A 103 11.48 -2.19 -7.08
C LEU A 103 10.37 -2.57 -6.10
N ILE A 104 9.70 -1.58 -5.49
CA ILE A 104 8.54 -1.83 -4.61
C ILE A 104 7.43 -2.54 -5.38
N GLN A 105 7.13 -2.12 -6.61
CA GLN A 105 6.13 -2.79 -7.43
C GLN A 105 6.51 -4.23 -7.74
N LEU A 106 7.76 -4.48 -8.11
CA LEU A 106 8.26 -5.84 -8.32
C LEU A 106 8.12 -6.66 -7.04
N PHE A 107 8.49 -6.08 -5.90
CA PHE A 107 8.41 -6.74 -4.59
C PHE A 107 6.99 -7.14 -4.23
N VAL A 108 6.05 -6.20 -4.27
CA VAL A 108 4.62 -6.47 -3.99
C VAL A 108 4.08 -7.49 -4.98
N LYS A 109 4.40 -7.38 -6.27
CA LYS A 109 3.95 -8.33 -7.28
C LYS A 109 4.42 -9.75 -6.96
N VAL A 110 5.71 -9.96 -6.68
CA VAL A 110 6.24 -11.30 -6.36
C VAL A 110 5.71 -11.80 -5.03
N LEU A 111 5.62 -10.94 -4.01
CA LEU A 111 5.11 -11.28 -2.68
C LEU A 111 3.70 -11.89 -2.74
N PHE A 112 2.81 -11.27 -3.52
CA PHE A 112 1.43 -11.72 -3.69
C PHE A 112 1.23 -12.73 -4.82
N THR A 113 2.27 -13.06 -5.59
CA THR A 113 2.21 -14.13 -6.57
C THR A 113 2.24 -15.48 -5.87
N ASN A 114 1.29 -16.35 -6.21
CA ASN A 114 1.29 -17.73 -5.75
C ASN A 114 2.28 -18.55 -6.55
N GLN A 115 3.11 -19.33 -5.87
CA GLN A 115 4.03 -20.27 -6.52
C GLN A 115 3.23 -21.26 -7.38
N GLY A 116 3.74 -21.54 -8.58
CA GLY A 116 3.09 -22.36 -9.60
C GLY A 116 2.02 -21.64 -10.44
N SER A 117 1.66 -20.40 -10.12
CA SER A 117 0.67 -19.64 -10.92
C SER A 117 1.25 -19.10 -12.24
N SER A 118 2.56 -18.87 -12.27
CA SER A 118 3.28 -18.45 -13.49
C SER A 118 3.68 -19.65 -14.32
N ARG A 119 3.25 -19.71 -15.58
CA ARG A 119 3.64 -20.77 -16.52
C ARG A 119 5.13 -20.72 -16.90
N PHE A 120 5.73 -19.53 -16.84
CA PHE A 120 7.11 -19.31 -17.29
C PHE A 120 8.12 -19.41 -16.15
N ASN A 121 7.70 -19.11 -14.91
CA ASN A 121 8.56 -19.13 -13.73
C ASN A 121 7.76 -19.69 -12.54
N PRO A 122 7.42 -20.99 -12.55
CA PRO A 122 6.56 -21.60 -11.52
C PRO A 122 7.19 -21.56 -10.11
N GLU A 123 8.51 -21.42 -10.01
CA GLU A 123 9.26 -21.34 -8.75
C GLU A 123 9.15 -19.97 -8.05
N ILE A 124 8.75 -18.92 -8.78
CA ILE A 124 8.65 -17.55 -8.28
C ILE A 124 7.32 -17.33 -7.56
N GLY A 125 7.37 -16.79 -6.35
CA GLY A 125 6.19 -16.30 -5.64
C GLY A 125 6.31 -16.36 -4.12
N GLY A 126 5.82 -15.33 -3.43
CA GLY A 126 5.81 -15.25 -1.97
C GLY A 126 4.63 -15.97 -1.31
N ASN A 127 3.58 -16.33 -2.06
CA ASN A 127 2.35 -16.95 -1.51
C ASN A 127 1.61 -16.11 -0.45
N MET A 128 1.88 -14.80 -0.34
CA MET A 128 1.29 -13.97 0.70
C MET A 128 -0.24 -14.00 0.68
N ALA A 129 -0.86 -13.94 -0.51
CA ALA A 129 -2.31 -13.99 -0.65
C ALA A 129 -2.95 -15.22 0.05
N ARG A 130 -2.36 -16.41 -0.10
CA ARG A 130 -2.84 -17.65 0.55
C ARG A 130 -2.66 -17.62 2.06
N ILE A 131 -1.54 -17.06 2.53
CA ILE A 131 -1.25 -16.93 3.97
C ILE A 131 -2.30 -16.03 4.63
N LEU A 132 -2.64 -14.91 3.99
CA LEU A 132 -3.64 -13.98 4.48
C LEU A 132 -5.05 -14.57 4.46
N GLU A 133 -5.40 -15.31 3.42
CA GLU A 133 -6.67 -16.03 3.34
C GLU A 133 -6.82 -17.02 4.50
N ARG A 134 -5.75 -17.75 4.83
CA ARG A 134 -5.72 -18.64 6.00
C ARG A 134 -5.85 -17.86 7.31
N GLY A 135 -5.10 -16.77 7.50
CA GLY A 135 -5.18 -15.93 8.71
C GLY A 135 -6.59 -15.41 8.96
N LYS A 136 -7.26 -14.95 7.91
CA LYS A 136 -8.67 -14.53 7.94
C LYS A 136 -9.62 -15.66 8.32
N SER A 137 -9.44 -16.85 7.75
CA SER A 137 -10.28 -18.02 8.06
C SER A 137 -10.17 -18.47 9.52
N LEU A 138 -9.01 -18.27 10.14
CA LEU A 138 -8.74 -18.63 11.53
C LEU A 138 -9.12 -17.52 12.51
N ASN A 139 -9.34 -16.28 12.03
CA ASN A 139 -9.44 -15.08 12.85
C ASN A 139 -8.23 -14.93 13.81
N ARG A 140 -7.05 -15.36 13.36
CA ARG A 140 -5.83 -15.46 14.17
C ARG A 140 -4.60 -15.13 13.34
N TYR A 141 -4.44 -13.84 13.02
CA TYR A 141 -3.33 -13.36 12.21
C TYR A 141 -1.96 -13.54 12.87
N GLN A 142 -1.93 -13.66 14.21
CA GLN A 142 -0.70 -13.98 14.95
C GLN A 142 -0.16 -15.38 14.63
N GLU A 143 -1.03 -16.34 14.32
CA GLU A 143 -0.63 -17.72 14.01
C GLU A 143 0.04 -17.84 12.63
N VAL A 144 -0.26 -16.93 11.71
CA VAL A 144 0.32 -16.91 10.36
C VAL A 144 1.55 -16.02 10.23
N LEU A 145 1.98 -15.36 11.31
CA LEU A 145 3.12 -14.45 11.33
C LEU A 145 4.44 -15.13 10.86
N PRO A 146 4.77 -16.36 11.30
CA PRO A 146 5.97 -17.05 10.82
C PRO A 146 5.94 -17.29 9.30
N ASP A 147 4.75 -17.57 8.74
CA ASP A 147 4.59 -17.74 7.30
C ASP A 147 4.73 -16.42 6.55
N VAL A 148 4.23 -15.31 7.11
CA VAL A 148 4.43 -13.96 6.56
C VAL A 148 5.92 -13.65 6.46
N LEU A 149 6.70 -13.91 7.52
CA LEU A 149 8.15 -13.72 7.50
C LEU A 149 8.83 -14.61 6.45
N THR A 150 8.42 -15.87 6.36
CA THR A 150 8.91 -16.82 5.35
C THR A 150 8.62 -16.34 3.93
N ALA A 151 7.43 -15.80 3.70
CA ALA A 151 7.02 -15.23 2.41
C ALA A 151 7.88 -14.02 2.02
N ILE A 152 8.21 -13.14 2.98
CA ILE A 152 9.09 -11.99 2.75
C ILE A 152 10.50 -12.45 2.36
N SER A 153 11.09 -13.38 3.13
CA SER A 153 12.44 -13.92 2.84
C SER A 153 12.49 -14.68 1.52
N LYS A 154 11.45 -15.46 1.18
CA LYS A 154 11.36 -16.12 -0.13
C LYS A 154 11.28 -15.11 -1.26
N THR A 155 10.45 -14.08 -1.11
CA THR A 155 10.29 -13.00 -2.10
C THR A 155 11.60 -12.28 -2.34
N GLU A 156 12.37 -11.97 -1.29
CA GLU A 156 13.71 -11.40 -1.40
C GLU A 156 14.63 -12.28 -2.25
N LYS A 157 14.69 -13.58 -1.94
CA LYS A 157 15.55 -14.55 -2.65
C LYS A 157 15.16 -14.66 -4.11
N ASP A 158 13.87 -14.76 -4.40
CA ASP A 158 13.36 -14.88 -5.78
C ASP A 158 13.70 -13.63 -6.59
N ILE A 159 13.49 -12.43 -6.04
CA ILE A 159 13.83 -11.16 -6.72
C ILE A 159 15.33 -11.05 -6.95
N LYS A 160 16.16 -11.34 -5.94
CA LYS A 160 17.62 -11.34 -6.12
C LYS A 160 18.06 -12.29 -7.23
N ASN A 161 17.46 -13.48 -7.30
CA ASN A 161 17.75 -14.42 -8.37
C ASN A 161 17.35 -13.89 -9.75
N MET A 162 16.18 -13.25 -9.86
CA MET A 162 15.75 -12.60 -11.11
C MET A 162 16.71 -11.47 -11.54
N GLN A 163 17.21 -10.69 -10.59
CA GLN A 163 18.06 -9.53 -10.86
C GLN A 163 19.49 -9.91 -11.30
N LYS A 164 19.97 -11.14 -10.98
CA LYS A 164 21.32 -11.59 -11.37
C LYS A 164 21.59 -11.54 -12.88
N SER A 165 20.57 -11.72 -13.71
CA SER A 165 20.70 -11.71 -15.16
C SER A 165 20.34 -10.35 -15.79
N MET A 166 20.14 -9.30 -14.98
CA MET A 166 19.67 -8.00 -15.44
C MET A 166 20.69 -6.92 -15.08
N THR A 167 20.91 -5.98 -15.99
CA THR A 167 21.59 -4.72 -15.66
C THR A 167 20.53 -3.73 -15.20
N LEU A 168 20.55 -3.39 -13.92
CA LEU A 168 19.58 -2.49 -13.28
C LEU A 168 20.29 -1.28 -12.67
N PRO A 169 19.63 -0.11 -12.59
CA PRO A 169 20.11 1.00 -11.78
C PRO A 169 20.24 0.63 -10.30
N ASP A 170 21.07 1.37 -9.58
CA ASP A 170 21.29 1.18 -8.15
C ASP A 170 19.99 1.32 -7.35
N GLU A 171 19.10 2.25 -7.71
CA GLU A 171 17.82 2.44 -7.02
C GLU A 171 16.86 1.26 -7.21
N GLU A 172 17.09 0.41 -8.21
CA GLU A 172 16.23 -0.71 -8.57
C GLU A 172 16.78 -2.07 -8.10
N THR A 173 18.02 -2.11 -7.61
CA THR A 173 18.71 -3.34 -7.22
C THR A 173 18.45 -3.66 -5.75
N LEU A 174 17.91 -4.84 -5.47
CA LEU A 174 17.56 -5.27 -4.11
C LEU A 174 18.78 -5.83 -3.37
N ILE A 175 19.20 -5.15 -2.30
CA ILE A 175 20.22 -5.66 -1.37
C ILE A 175 19.60 -6.57 -0.32
N SER A 176 18.46 -6.20 0.25
CA SER A 176 17.73 -7.02 1.24
C SER A 176 16.30 -6.56 1.43
N ALA A 177 15.45 -7.45 1.95
CA ALA A 177 14.09 -7.14 2.34
C ALA A 177 13.77 -7.78 3.70
N THR A 178 13.54 -6.96 4.71
CA THR A 178 13.27 -7.44 6.08
C THR A 178 11.91 -6.96 6.55
N ALA A 179 11.24 -7.76 7.37
CA ALA A 179 10.12 -7.24 8.16
C ALA A 179 10.66 -6.17 9.13
N GLY A 180 9.99 -5.02 9.16
CA GLY A 180 10.18 -3.97 10.15
C GLY A 180 9.17 -4.13 11.28
N ASP A 181 8.42 -3.08 11.57
CA ASP A 181 7.40 -3.09 12.62
C ASP A 181 6.29 -4.11 12.34
N ILE A 182 5.92 -4.85 13.36
CA ILE A 182 4.76 -5.75 13.40
C ILE A 182 3.85 -5.24 14.52
N ILE A 183 2.71 -4.68 14.14
CA ILE A 183 1.77 -4.04 15.06
C ILE A 183 0.45 -4.80 15.00
N PRO A 184 0.16 -5.67 16.00
CA PRO A 184 -1.15 -6.31 16.12
C PRO A 184 -2.20 -5.28 16.57
N ASP A 185 -3.40 -5.36 16.01
CA ASP A 185 -4.57 -4.62 16.48
C ASP A 185 -5.50 -5.58 17.26
N PRO A 186 -5.56 -5.45 18.60
CA PRO A 186 -6.35 -6.35 19.44
C PRO A 186 -7.87 -6.18 19.25
N HIS A 187 -8.32 -5.07 18.66
CA HIS A 187 -9.74 -4.80 18.47
C HIS A 187 -10.28 -5.43 17.18
N THR A 188 -9.46 -5.43 16.13
CA THR A 188 -9.85 -5.97 14.82
C THR A 188 -9.31 -7.38 14.59
N GLY A 189 -8.36 -7.83 15.41
CA GLY A 189 -7.60 -9.06 15.17
C GLY A 189 -6.58 -8.92 14.03
N SER A 190 -6.48 -7.74 13.41
CA SER A 190 -5.60 -7.45 12.27
C SER A 190 -4.14 -7.35 12.69
N VAL A 191 -3.23 -7.49 11.74
CA VAL A 191 -1.79 -7.28 11.95
C VAL A 191 -1.24 -6.38 10.85
N SER A 192 -0.64 -5.26 11.26
CA SER A 192 0.14 -4.43 10.37
C SER A 192 1.59 -4.91 10.35
N VAL A 193 2.13 -5.17 9.16
CA VAL A 193 3.55 -5.51 8.97
C VAL A 193 4.15 -4.50 8.02
N SER A 194 5.26 -3.87 8.40
CA SER A 194 6.04 -3.09 7.46
C SER A 194 7.18 -3.92 6.88
N ILE A 195 7.50 -3.73 5.61
CA ILE A 195 8.65 -4.34 4.95
C ILE A 195 9.64 -3.23 4.60
N ILE A 196 10.90 -3.42 4.98
CA ILE A 196 12.00 -2.50 4.68
C ILE A 196 12.82 -3.12 3.54
N LEU A 197 12.84 -2.45 2.40
CA LEU A 197 13.69 -2.77 1.27
C LEU A 197 14.96 -1.91 1.34
N LYS A 198 16.12 -2.52 1.11
CA LYS A 198 17.40 -1.81 0.98
C LYS A 198 17.93 -1.94 -0.45
N THR A 199 18.47 -0.84 -0.97
CA THR A 199 19.15 -0.74 -2.26
C THR A 199 20.49 -0.03 -2.07
N PRO A 200 21.42 -0.08 -3.04
CA PRO A 200 22.64 0.72 -2.96
C PRO A 200 22.38 2.22 -2.80
N ALA A 201 21.31 2.73 -3.42
CA ALA A 201 20.96 4.15 -3.39
C ALA A 201 20.11 4.58 -2.18
N GLY A 202 19.60 3.65 -1.36
CA GLY A 202 18.79 4.00 -0.19
C GLY A 202 17.91 2.87 0.35
N SER A 203 16.78 3.24 0.96
CA SER A 203 15.81 2.28 1.48
C SER A 203 14.38 2.72 1.25
N GLY A 204 13.47 1.75 1.15
CA GLY A 204 12.03 1.96 1.04
C GLY A 204 11.26 1.19 2.10
N LYS A 205 10.13 1.72 2.56
CA LYS A 205 9.22 1.06 3.50
C LYS A 205 7.89 0.77 2.79
N ILE A 206 7.44 -0.47 2.85
CA ILE A 206 6.14 -0.93 2.35
C ILE A 206 5.27 -1.24 3.57
N PRO A 207 4.27 -0.43 3.90
CA PRO A 207 3.28 -0.80 4.91
C PRO A 207 2.30 -1.83 4.32
N LEU A 208 2.06 -2.91 5.04
CA LEU A 208 1.03 -3.90 4.75
C LEU A 208 0.09 -4.00 5.95
N LEU A 209 -1.21 -3.97 5.68
CA LEU A 209 -2.26 -4.11 6.68
C LEU A 209 -3.10 -5.33 6.31
N PHE A 210 -3.29 -6.23 7.27
CA PHE A 210 -3.92 -7.54 7.07
C PHE A 210 -4.98 -7.86 8.11
#